data_AF-A0A226E189-F1
#
_entry.id   AF-A0A226E189-F1
#
_cell.length_a   1.000
_cell.length_b   1.000
_cell.length_c   1.000
_cell.angle_alpha   90.00
_cell.angle_beta   90.00
_cell.angle_gamma   90.00
#
_symmetry.space_group_name_H-M   'P 1'
#
loop_
_entity.id
_entity.type
_entity.pdbx_description
1 polymer ?
#
loop_
_entity_poly.entity_id
_entity_poly.type
_entity_poly.pdbx_seq_one_letter_code
_entity_poly.pdbx_strand_id
1 'polypeptide(L)'
;MSFSSMKTFLVVAIVGAVIAAEVSALDIKCKGLPITMTEEQITRMKTCAKTVGVDAPEKMTPEKIGCFSKCMFERKELVDENGKPHKENINKVIDASMPEPVREDAKAKFATCLDQFGGTIDPKDASCATYAPLAMCTTKAMKEVCM
;
A
#
# COMPACT_ATOMS: atom_id res chain seq x y z
N MET A 1 -17.82 61.74 -2.43
CA MET A 1 -18.42 60.49 -1.91
C MET A 1 -17.87 59.31 -2.70
N SER A 2 -17.34 58.32 -1.99
CA SER A 2 -16.45 57.26 -2.46
C SER A 2 -17.02 56.36 -3.56
N PHE A 3 -16.21 56.14 -4.60
CA PHE A 3 -16.33 55.01 -5.53
C PHE A 3 -15.00 54.25 -5.49
N SER A 4 -14.79 53.43 -4.47
CA SER A 4 -13.66 52.51 -4.40
C SER A 4 -13.99 51.42 -3.40
N SER A 5 -13.85 50.14 -3.78
CA SER A 5 -14.03 48.91 -2.97
C SER A 5 -15.15 47.94 -3.40
N MET A 6 -15.28 47.62 -4.70
CA MET A 6 -16.21 46.54 -5.11
C MET A 6 -15.68 45.57 -6.17
N LYS A 7 -14.35 45.39 -6.28
CA LYS A 7 -13.78 44.46 -7.28
C LYS A 7 -12.73 43.46 -6.75
N THR A 8 -12.31 43.54 -5.49
CA THR A 8 -11.21 42.71 -4.98
C THR A 8 -11.67 41.42 -4.27
N PHE A 9 -12.97 41.23 -4.05
CA PHE A 9 -13.46 40.06 -3.31
C PHE A 9 -13.81 38.84 -4.19
N LEU A 10 -13.86 38.97 -5.52
CA LEU A 10 -14.34 37.86 -6.36
C LEU A 10 -13.25 36.89 -6.84
N VAL A 11 -11.97 37.24 -6.75
CA VAL A 11 -10.87 36.41 -7.30
C VAL A 11 -10.39 35.35 -6.31
N VAL A 12 -10.62 35.52 -5.01
CA VAL A 12 -10.15 34.58 -3.98
C VAL A 12 -11.09 33.36 -3.84
N ALA A 13 -12.34 33.45 -4.30
CA ALA A 13 -13.30 32.36 -4.17
C ALA A 13 -13.15 31.24 -5.24
N ILE A 14 -12.45 31.49 -6.35
CA ILE A 14 -12.34 30.52 -7.46
C ILE A 14 -11.10 29.61 -7.32
N VAL A 15 -10.07 30.04 -6.58
CA VAL A 15 -8.85 29.23 -6.38
C VAL A 15 -9.01 28.18 -5.26
N GLY A 16 -10.03 28.31 -4.40
CA GLY A 16 -10.25 27.39 -3.28
C GLY A 16 -10.99 26.08 -3.61
N ALA A 17 -11.55 25.93 -4.82
CA ALA A 17 -12.55 24.90 -5.12
C ALA A 17 -12.09 23.74 -6.03
N VAL A 18 -10.81 23.68 -6.46
CA VAL A 18 -10.38 22.69 -7.48
C VAL A 18 -9.37 21.66 -6.97
N ILE A 19 -8.97 21.69 -5.69
CA ILE A 19 -8.13 20.61 -5.12
C ILE A 19 -8.98 19.61 -4.35
N ALA A 20 -10.10 19.18 -4.93
CA ALA A 20 -10.86 18.05 -4.44
C ALA A 20 -10.99 17.02 -5.55
N ALA A 21 -10.45 15.84 -5.27
CA ALA A 21 -10.85 14.57 -5.83
C ALA A 21 -10.47 14.29 -7.30
N GLU A 22 -9.21 13.89 -7.50
CA GLU A 22 -8.92 12.70 -8.33
C GLU A 22 -7.88 11.82 -7.63
N VAL A 23 -8.16 11.44 -6.37
CA VAL A 23 -7.61 10.18 -5.86
C VAL A 23 -8.60 9.13 -6.33
N SER A 24 -8.30 8.47 -7.45
CA SER A 24 -8.97 7.22 -7.82
C SER A 24 -8.75 6.24 -6.67
N ALA A 25 -9.70 6.21 -5.75
CA ALA A 25 -9.71 5.26 -4.66
C ALA A 25 -9.82 3.88 -5.31
N LEU A 26 -8.77 3.07 -5.19
CA LEU A 26 -8.85 1.64 -5.42
C LEU A 26 -9.97 1.11 -4.52
N ASP A 27 -11.14 0.83 -5.10
CA ASP A 27 -12.33 0.36 -4.39
C ASP A 27 -12.16 -1.12 -4.00
N ILE A 28 -11.26 -1.37 -3.06
CA ILE A 28 -10.96 -2.71 -2.51
C ILE A 28 -11.91 -2.97 -1.36
N LYS A 29 -12.63 -4.10 -1.39
CA LYS A 29 -13.64 -4.46 -0.39
C LYS A 29 -13.33 -5.80 0.28
N CYS A 30 -13.04 -5.81 1.57
CA CYS A 30 -12.94 -7.06 2.34
C CYS A 30 -14.28 -7.48 2.89
N LYS A 31 -14.78 -8.65 2.46
CA LYS A 31 -16.13 -9.13 2.81
C LYS A 31 -17.22 -8.06 2.60
N GLY A 32 -17.12 -7.31 1.51
CA GLY A 32 -18.04 -6.21 1.18
C GLY A 32 -17.82 -4.91 1.95
N LEU A 33 -16.87 -4.85 2.89
CA LEU A 33 -16.51 -3.65 3.62
C LEU A 33 -15.35 -2.92 2.92
N PRO A 34 -15.44 -1.61 2.66
CA PRO A 34 -14.37 -0.88 2.00
C PRO A 34 -13.12 -0.86 2.89
N ILE A 35 -11.96 -1.06 2.27
CA ILE A 35 -10.68 -0.73 2.91
C ILE A 35 -10.40 0.74 2.66
N THR A 36 -10.14 1.49 3.73
CA THR A 36 -9.61 2.84 3.61
C THR A 36 -8.09 2.78 3.65
N MET A 37 -7.44 3.12 2.54
CA MET A 37 -6.00 3.38 2.54
C MET A 37 -5.76 4.84 2.88
N THR A 38 -4.82 5.12 3.77
CA THR A 38 -4.42 6.51 4.05
C THR A 38 -3.66 7.10 2.86
N GLU A 39 -3.67 8.41 2.70
CA GLU A 39 -2.90 9.09 1.64
C GLU A 39 -1.41 8.73 1.70
N GLU A 40 -0.88 8.54 2.92
CA GLU A 40 0.47 8.09 3.15
C GLU A 40 0.69 6.67 2.61
N GLN A 41 -0.21 5.73 2.89
CA GLN A 41 -0.11 4.36 2.37
C GLN A 41 -0.15 4.33 0.84
N ILE A 42 -1.03 5.13 0.23
CA ILE A 42 -1.12 5.30 -1.22
C ILE A 42 0.18 5.89 -1.76
N THR A 43 0.74 6.90 -1.10
CA THR A 43 2.00 7.55 -1.52
C THR A 43 3.19 6.60 -1.43
N ARG A 44 3.31 5.83 -0.35
CA ARG A 44 4.35 4.80 -0.19
C ARG A 44 4.22 3.74 -1.29
N MET A 45 3.01 3.27 -1.57
CA MET A 45 2.73 2.31 -2.63
C MET A 45 3.10 2.85 -4.02
N LYS A 46 2.66 4.08 -4.35
CA LYS A 46 3.02 4.75 -5.61
C LYS A 46 4.52 4.93 -5.76
N THR A 47 5.21 5.26 -4.66
CA THR A 47 6.67 5.41 -4.66
C THR A 47 7.35 4.08 -4.98
N CYS A 48 6.93 2.98 -4.36
CA CYS A 48 7.47 1.64 -4.66
C CYS A 48 7.15 1.16 -6.07
N ALA A 49 5.95 1.48 -6.59
CA ALA A 49 5.61 1.17 -7.97
C ALA A 49 6.54 1.90 -8.95
N LYS A 50 6.80 3.19 -8.71
CA LYS A 50 7.75 3.99 -9.51
C LYS A 50 9.16 3.43 -9.46
N THR A 51 9.65 2.95 -8.31
CA THR A 51 11.01 2.38 -8.21
C THR A 51 11.21 1.14 -9.06
N VAL A 52 10.14 0.39 -9.37
CA VAL A 52 10.18 -0.77 -10.28
C VAL A 52 9.70 -0.44 -11.70
N GLY A 53 9.54 0.84 -12.03
CA GLY A 53 9.06 1.29 -13.33
C GLY A 53 7.64 0.81 -13.63
N VAL A 54 6.75 0.89 -12.65
CA VAL A 54 5.32 0.58 -12.77
C VAL A 54 4.53 1.83 -12.42
N ASP A 55 3.77 2.31 -13.38
CA ASP A 55 2.90 3.47 -13.28
C ASP A 55 1.46 3.10 -12.89
N ALA A 56 1.07 1.84 -13.05
CA ALA A 56 -0.26 1.34 -12.69
C ALA A 56 -0.21 -0.12 -12.18
N PRO A 57 -1.02 -0.52 -11.18
CA PRO A 57 -0.99 -1.88 -10.61
C PRO A 57 -1.13 -3.02 -11.63
N GLU A 58 -1.86 -2.81 -12.72
CA GLU A 58 -2.10 -3.80 -13.78
C GLU A 58 -0.83 -4.13 -14.58
N LYS A 59 0.18 -3.24 -14.54
CA LYS A 59 1.48 -3.43 -15.18
C LYS A 59 2.50 -4.11 -14.26
N MET A 60 2.08 -4.56 -13.08
CA MET A 60 2.93 -5.29 -12.14
C MET A 60 3.18 -6.71 -12.67
N THR A 61 4.38 -6.96 -13.18
CA THR A 61 4.79 -8.30 -13.63
C THR A 61 5.35 -9.12 -12.46
N PRO A 62 5.35 -10.48 -12.57
CA PRO A 62 6.01 -11.35 -11.61
C PRO A 62 7.47 -10.99 -11.30
N GLU A 63 8.20 -10.48 -12.29
CA GLU A 63 9.60 -10.06 -12.13
C GLU A 63 9.73 -8.78 -11.27
N LYS A 64 8.75 -7.87 -11.37
CA LYS A 64 8.75 -6.61 -10.63
C LYS A 64 8.16 -6.73 -9.22
N ILE A 65 7.34 -7.76 -8.99
CA ILE A 65 6.64 -7.95 -7.72
C ILE A 65 7.59 -8.15 -6.54
N GLY A 66 8.75 -8.77 -6.78
CA GLY A 66 9.79 -8.98 -5.76
C GLY A 66 10.35 -7.66 -5.25
N CYS A 67 10.85 -6.80 -6.15
CA CYS A 67 11.40 -5.50 -5.76
C CYS A 67 10.33 -4.53 -5.25
N PHE A 68 9.12 -4.58 -5.81
CA PHE A 68 8.00 -3.80 -5.27
C PHE A 68 7.71 -4.19 -3.81
N SER A 69 7.70 -5.50 -3.53
CA SER A 69 7.43 -6.01 -2.18
C SER A 69 8.57 -5.69 -1.23
N LYS A 70 9.83 -5.87 -1.63
CA LYS A 70 11.00 -5.42 -0.84
C LYS A 70 10.87 -3.96 -0.43
N CYS A 71 10.59 -3.07 -1.39
CA CYS A 71 10.37 -1.65 -1.11
C CYS A 71 9.21 -1.42 -0.12
N MET A 72 8.09 -2.12 -0.28
CA MET A 72 6.95 -1.99 0.61
C MET A 72 7.26 -2.47 2.03
N PHE A 73 7.99 -3.57 2.16
CA PHE A 73 8.40 -4.14 3.44
C PHE A 73 9.34 -3.21 4.19
N GLU A 74 10.35 -2.66 3.52
CA GLU A 74 11.28 -1.69 4.09
C GLU A 74 10.57 -0.38 4.48
N ARG A 75 9.76 0.19 3.58
CA ARG A 75 9.09 1.49 3.83
C ARG A 75 7.98 1.43 4.85
N LYS A 76 7.42 0.26 5.14
CA LYS A 76 6.39 0.07 6.17
C LYS A 76 6.95 -0.51 7.46
N GLU A 77 8.28 -0.60 7.59
CA GLU A 77 8.93 -1.15 8.78
C GLU A 77 8.42 -2.57 9.09
N LEU A 78 8.12 -3.33 8.04
CA LEU A 78 7.63 -4.71 8.13
C LEU A 78 8.76 -5.72 8.19
N VAL A 79 9.99 -5.24 8.36
CA VAL A 79 11.19 -6.04 8.48
C VAL A 79 11.86 -5.81 9.84
N ASP A 80 12.59 -6.79 10.30
CA ASP A 80 13.43 -6.73 11.49
C ASP A 80 14.78 -6.04 11.18
N GLU A 81 15.66 -5.98 12.19
CA GLU A 81 17.01 -5.41 12.07
C GLU A 81 17.90 -6.14 11.03
N ASN A 82 17.54 -7.37 10.68
CA ASN A 82 18.23 -8.16 9.66
C ASN A 82 17.60 -7.99 8.28
N GLY A 83 16.54 -7.19 8.13
CA GLY A 83 15.82 -7.03 6.86
C GLY A 83 14.89 -8.20 6.52
N LYS A 84 14.58 -9.08 7.48
CA LYS A 84 13.62 -10.18 7.30
C LYS A 84 12.23 -9.79 7.78
N PRO A 85 11.15 -10.38 7.25
CA PRO A 85 9.79 -10.05 7.67
C PRO A 85 9.55 -10.13 9.20
N HIS A 86 9.03 -9.05 9.78
CA HIS A 86 8.69 -8.96 11.19
C HIS A 86 7.17 -9.17 11.41
N LYS A 87 6.79 -10.38 11.83
CA LYS A 87 5.38 -10.82 11.95
C LYS A 87 4.52 -9.87 12.78
N GLU A 88 5.03 -9.36 13.90
CA GLU A 88 4.26 -8.45 14.76
C GLU A 88 3.97 -7.11 14.08
N ASN A 89 4.91 -6.58 13.29
CA ASN A 89 4.71 -5.32 12.58
C ASN A 89 3.71 -5.50 11.43
N ILE A 90 3.75 -6.64 10.76
CA ILE A 90 2.76 -7.03 9.74
C ILE A 90 1.36 -7.10 10.36
N ASN A 91 1.22 -7.75 11.52
CA ASN A 91 -0.06 -7.83 12.23
C ASN A 91 -0.58 -6.45 12.63
N LYS A 92 0.28 -5.55 13.12
CA LYS A 92 -0.10 -4.16 13.43
C LYS A 92 -0.63 -3.41 12.20
N VAL A 93 0.00 -3.60 11.04
CA VAL A 93 -0.47 -2.98 9.80
C VAL A 93 -1.81 -3.58 9.35
N ILE A 94 -2.03 -4.89 9.51
CA ILE A 94 -3.33 -5.52 9.27
C ILE A 94 -4.40 -4.92 10.19
N ASP A 95 -4.12 -4.79 11.48
CA ASP A 95 -5.05 -4.20 12.45
C ASP A 95 -5.40 -2.75 12.12
N ALA A 96 -4.42 -1.97 11.67
CA ALA A 96 -4.61 -0.57 11.31
C ALA A 96 -5.33 -0.37 9.96
N SER A 97 -5.18 -1.31 9.01
CA SER A 97 -5.60 -1.10 7.62
C SER A 97 -6.82 -1.91 7.23
N MET A 98 -7.15 -2.99 7.94
CA MET A 98 -8.25 -3.88 7.57
C MET A 98 -9.45 -3.76 8.53
N PRO A 99 -10.69 -3.95 8.02
CA PRO A 99 -11.88 -4.05 8.87
C PRO A 99 -11.77 -5.18 9.88
N GLU A 100 -12.28 -4.96 11.10
CA GLU A 100 -12.22 -5.95 12.20
C GLU A 100 -12.68 -7.37 11.81
N PRO A 101 -13.78 -7.58 11.04
CA PRO A 101 -14.27 -8.91 10.68
C PRO A 101 -13.36 -9.75 9.77
N VAL A 102 -12.27 -9.16 9.26
CA VAL A 102 -11.33 -9.81 8.35
C VAL A 102 -9.90 -9.89 8.88
N ARG A 103 -9.58 -9.21 9.99
CA ARG A 103 -8.21 -9.12 10.52
C ARG A 103 -7.63 -10.48 10.86
N GLU A 104 -8.36 -11.32 11.60
CA GLU A 104 -7.85 -12.63 12.03
C GLU A 104 -7.62 -13.59 10.86
N ASP A 105 -8.51 -13.59 9.88
CA ASP A 105 -8.33 -14.38 8.65
C ASP A 105 -7.14 -13.89 7.83
N ALA A 106 -6.99 -12.57 7.68
CA ALA A 106 -5.82 -11.98 7.03
C ALA A 106 -4.52 -12.32 7.76
N LYS A 107 -4.46 -12.18 9.08
CA LYS A 107 -3.30 -12.55 9.90
C LYS A 107 -2.93 -14.02 9.73
N ALA A 108 -3.91 -14.93 9.75
CA ALA A 108 -3.68 -16.36 9.58
C ALA A 108 -3.09 -16.69 8.20
N LYS A 109 -3.66 -16.14 7.13
CA LYS A 109 -3.16 -16.34 5.76
C LYS A 109 -1.77 -15.73 5.56
N PHE A 110 -1.54 -14.51 6.06
CA PHE A 110 -0.23 -13.88 5.98
C PHE A 110 0.81 -14.65 6.81
N ALA A 111 0.46 -15.14 7.99
CA ALA A 111 1.34 -16.00 8.78
C ALA A 111 1.75 -17.26 8.01
N THR A 112 0.81 -17.90 7.32
CA THR A 112 1.12 -19.06 6.47
C THR A 112 2.14 -18.72 5.38
N CYS A 113 1.99 -17.56 4.73
CA CYS A 113 2.96 -17.09 3.73
C CYS A 113 4.34 -16.81 4.34
N LEU A 114 4.39 -16.22 5.54
CA LEU A 114 5.63 -15.93 6.25
C LEU A 114 6.34 -17.20 6.70
N ASP A 115 5.60 -18.19 7.20
CA ASP A 115 6.18 -19.45 7.66
C ASP A 115 6.74 -20.25 6.47
N GLN A 116 6.12 -20.15 5.29
CA GLN A 116 6.59 -20.82 4.07
C GLN A 116 7.75 -20.12 3.38
N PHE A 117 7.74 -18.79 3.29
CA PHE A 117 8.65 -18.03 2.42
C PHE A 117 9.49 -16.97 3.15
N GLY A 118 9.16 -16.62 4.39
CA GLY A 118 9.88 -15.59 5.14
C GLY A 118 11.33 -15.98 5.44
N GLY A 119 11.58 -17.27 5.69
CA GLY A 119 12.93 -17.79 5.95
C GLY A 119 13.85 -17.77 4.73
N THR A 120 13.30 -17.77 3.51
CA THR A 120 14.05 -17.84 2.24
C THR A 120 14.45 -16.48 1.70
N ILE A 121 14.04 -15.40 2.36
CA ILE A 121 14.38 -14.04 1.95
C ILE A 121 15.86 -13.77 2.23
N ASP A 122 16.56 -13.32 1.19
CA ASP A 122 17.86 -12.68 1.31
C ASP A 122 17.70 -11.16 1.17
N PRO A 123 17.81 -10.39 2.26
CA PRO A 123 17.74 -8.93 2.23
C PRO A 123 18.78 -8.28 1.32
N LYS A 124 19.91 -8.97 1.07
CA LYS A 124 21.03 -8.48 0.24
C LYS A 124 20.86 -8.82 -1.23
N ASP A 125 19.84 -9.60 -1.60
CA ASP A 125 19.52 -9.90 -2.99
C ASP A 125 19.17 -8.61 -3.75
N ALA A 126 20.05 -8.22 -4.66
CA ALA A 126 19.91 -7.03 -5.50
C ALA A 126 18.83 -7.19 -6.58
N SER A 127 18.50 -8.43 -6.96
CA SER A 127 17.43 -8.72 -7.93
C SER A 127 16.05 -8.75 -7.28
N CYS A 128 16.00 -8.79 -5.93
CA CYS A 128 14.79 -8.97 -5.13
C CYS A 128 14.00 -10.26 -5.45
N ALA A 129 14.58 -11.22 -6.18
CA ALA A 129 13.92 -12.45 -6.59
C ALA A 129 13.47 -13.28 -5.38
N THR A 130 14.25 -13.26 -4.29
CA THR A 130 13.92 -13.98 -3.05
C THR A 130 12.66 -13.46 -2.35
N TYR A 131 12.20 -12.24 -2.67
CA TYR A 131 10.95 -11.67 -2.15
C TYR A 131 9.71 -12.09 -2.96
N ALA A 132 9.88 -12.52 -4.22
CA ALA A 132 8.76 -12.79 -5.12
C ALA A 132 7.80 -13.90 -4.62
N PRO A 133 8.27 -15.03 -4.05
CA PRO A 133 7.36 -16.05 -3.53
C PRO A 133 6.47 -15.54 -2.39
N LEU A 134 7.05 -14.81 -1.44
CA LEU A 134 6.29 -14.20 -0.34
C LEU A 134 5.30 -13.16 -0.88
N ALA A 135 5.72 -12.33 -1.83
CA ALA A 135 4.89 -11.33 -2.47
C ALA A 135 3.66 -11.94 -3.16
N MET A 136 3.86 -13.00 -3.94
CA MET A 136 2.78 -13.72 -4.61
C MET A 136 1.83 -14.37 -3.62
N CYS A 137 2.36 -15.00 -2.56
CA CYS A 137 1.55 -15.62 -1.52
C CYS A 137 0.69 -14.59 -0.80
N THR A 138 1.28 -13.49 -0.33
CA THR A 138 0.56 -12.42 0.38
C THR A 138 -0.44 -11.69 -0.52
N THR A 139 -0.13 -11.52 -1.81
CA THR A 139 -1.09 -11.00 -2.80
C THR A 139 -2.28 -11.95 -2.98
N LYS A 140 -2.03 -13.26 -3.05
CA LYS A 140 -3.11 -14.27 -3.12
C LYS A 140 -3.96 -14.24 -1.86
N ALA A 141 -3.33 -14.19 -0.68
CA ALA A 141 -4.02 -14.06 0.60
C ALA A 141 -4.92 -12.81 0.64
N MET A 142 -4.40 -11.66 0.19
CA MET A 142 -5.16 -10.42 0.10
C MET A 142 -6.38 -10.55 -0.81
N LYS A 143 -6.22 -11.21 -1.97
CA LYS A 143 -7.35 -11.48 -2.88
C LYS A 143 -8.40 -12.36 -2.21
N GLU A 144 -8.01 -13.46 -1.58
CA GLU A 144 -8.96 -14.36 -0.91
C GLU A 144 -9.76 -13.68 0.22
N VAL A 145 -9.18 -12.66 0.87
CA VAL A 145 -9.86 -11.91 1.94
C VAL A 145 -10.68 -10.74 1.40
N CYS A 146 -10.25 -10.13 0.28
CA CYS A 146 -10.70 -8.80 -0.14
C CYS A 146 -11.10 -8.62 -1.61
N MET A 147 -11.18 -9.69 -2.39
CA MET A 147 -11.65 -9.67 -3.79
C MET A 147 -12.50 -10.90 -4.08
#